data_AF-A0AAD2PVH5-F1
#
_entry.id   AF-A0AAD2PVH5-F1
#
_cell.length_a   1.000
_cell.length_b   1.000
_cell.length_c   1.000
_cell.angle_alpha   90.00
_cell.angle_beta   90.00
_cell.angle_gamma   90.00
#
_symmetry.space_group_name_H-M   'P 1'
#
loop_
_entity.id
_entity.type
_entity.pdbx_description
1 polymer ?
#
loop_
_entity_poly.entity_id
_entity_poly.type
_entity_poly.pdbx_seq_one_letter_code
_entity_poly.pdbx_strand_id
1 'polypeptide(L)'
;MTNNNSWLQRLLGGTDSPYISPHYAENDNEGITKQQLDSFLASSMAQLDVRQRESILEDLHGIRNSENPESNPASVELWLQLLDMHLQNIKRGSVYETAEAIDRIYVTSRKFRMMFLRSNRYDPQAAAGQMIKFLELKRSLFGQEKLTRKILLTDLNEDEKTYLESGTLQISTKRDRSGREILLVFPSLRRTGTEVQVNTALRSRYYVLMNMLESEENQRNGIVLVYFGALSQPNQRESNSGLLWDLPVFLAGIHCCFNNLAAYLLISVAVLRLPFALRPRMRVHYGTCTECLDKLASFGITKEAILNDSNEPNLIGHMQWCRHRQELELTYVSESDAESVSLASTGSIIPRPLDVLFGPGSRKNEGNILVRNLAHKVLAEYNDSTNNDKVQLTETIIDEVTKRGGRFLKQNDDTKEWEEASHIEACRKIAHTFRNIRRPSRAKSKS
;
A
#
# COMPACT_ATOMS: atom_id res chain seq x y z
N MET A 1 -35.47 -7.56 14.28
CA MET A 1 -35.38 -8.79 13.46
C MET A 1 -34.93 -8.41 12.07
N THR A 2 -33.64 -8.42 11.80
CA THR A 2 -33.07 -8.44 10.44
C THR A 2 -31.71 -9.13 10.55
N ASN A 3 -31.70 -10.34 10.00
CA ASN A 3 -30.64 -11.32 10.08
C ASN A 3 -29.56 -10.97 9.04
N ASN A 4 -28.59 -10.13 9.40
CA ASN A 4 -27.40 -9.89 8.57
C ASN A 4 -26.36 -10.99 8.80
N ASN A 5 -26.71 -12.20 8.38
CA ASN A 5 -25.76 -13.29 8.26
C ASN A 5 -24.83 -13.00 7.09
N SER A 6 -23.59 -12.60 7.39
CA SER A 6 -22.50 -12.46 6.44
C SER A 6 -22.39 -13.71 5.59
N TRP A 7 -22.24 -13.54 4.27
CA TRP A 7 -22.04 -14.65 3.33
C TRP A 7 -20.83 -15.53 3.70
N LEU A 8 -19.86 -14.99 4.46
CA LEU A 8 -18.75 -15.73 5.08
C LEU A 8 -19.19 -16.76 6.12
N GLN A 9 -20.23 -16.49 6.91
CA GLN A 9 -20.78 -17.48 7.86
C GLN A 9 -21.49 -18.62 7.14
N ARG A 10 -22.12 -18.36 5.99
CA ARG A 10 -22.72 -19.42 5.16
C ARG A 10 -21.68 -20.29 4.45
N LEU A 11 -20.46 -19.77 4.24
CA LEU A 11 -19.33 -20.50 3.66
C LEU A 11 -18.61 -21.39 4.69
N LEU A 12 -18.76 -21.10 6.00
CA LEU A 12 -18.02 -21.73 7.10
C LEU A 12 -18.90 -22.55 8.06
N GLY A 13 -20.23 -22.43 7.96
CA GLY A 13 -21.19 -23.18 8.77
C GLY A 13 -21.43 -24.59 8.25
N GLY A 14 -20.46 -25.48 8.45
CA GLY A 14 -20.63 -26.92 8.31
C GLY A 14 -20.06 -27.62 9.54
N THR A 15 -20.75 -27.50 10.67
CA THR A 15 -20.50 -28.37 11.83
C THR A 15 -21.23 -29.70 11.64
N ASP A 16 -20.55 -30.76 12.07
CA ASP A 16 -21.01 -32.13 12.31
C ASP A 16 -21.04 -33.10 11.12
N SER A 17 -19.95 -33.87 10.98
CA SER A 17 -20.02 -35.23 10.42
C SER A 17 -19.08 -36.14 11.22
N PRO A 18 -19.53 -37.36 11.61
CA PRO A 18 -18.84 -38.19 12.58
C PRO A 18 -17.62 -38.88 11.98
N TYR A 19 -16.66 -39.11 12.86
CA TYR A 19 -15.46 -39.94 12.73
C TYR A 19 -15.64 -41.13 11.76
N ILE A 20 -14.93 -41.13 10.64
CA ILE A 20 -14.67 -42.34 9.83
C ILE A 20 -13.19 -42.66 10.00
N SER A 21 -12.91 -43.79 10.64
CA SER A 21 -11.55 -44.32 10.85
C SER A 21 -10.95 -44.72 9.49
N PRO A 22 -9.71 -44.34 9.16
CA PRO A 22 -9.12 -44.70 7.87
C PRO A 22 -8.54 -46.12 7.95
N HIS A 23 -9.24 -47.07 7.34
CA HIS A 23 -8.60 -48.28 6.83
C HIS A 23 -7.80 -47.90 5.58
N TYR A 24 -6.50 -48.24 5.60
CA TYR A 24 -5.57 -48.06 4.50
C TYR A 24 -6.07 -48.75 3.23
N ALA A 25 -6.35 -47.97 2.19
CA ALA A 25 -6.47 -48.42 0.81
C ALA A 25 -5.54 -47.55 -0.03
N GLU A 26 -4.46 -48.16 -0.52
CA GLU A 26 -3.41 -47.51 -1.31
C GLU A 26 -3.82 -47.34 -2.79
N ASN A 27 -3.41 -46.19 -3.35
CA ASN A 27 -2.87 -45.93 -4.69
C ASN A 27 -3.71 -45.83 -5.98
N ASP A 28 -4.99 -46.20 -6.04
CA ASP A 28 -5.74 -46.04 -7.33
C ASP A 28 -6.58 -44.75 -7.46
N ASN A 29 -6.91 -44.08 -6.35
CA ASN A 29 -7.74 -42.87 -6.36
C ASN A 29 -6.96 -41.55 -6.57
N GLU A 30 -5.63 -41.59 -6.42
CA GLU A 30 -4.76 -40.41 -6.54
C GLU A 30 -4.63 -39.92 -7.98
N GLY A 31 -4.43 -40.85 -8.92
CA GLY A 31 -4.33 -40.54 -10.35
C GLY A 31 -5.62 -39.91 -10.89
N ILE A 32 -6.78 -40.43 -10.44
CA ILE A 32 -8.10 -39.97 -10.85
C ILE A 32 -8.34 -38.53 -10.36
N THR A 33 -7.99 -38.21 -9.11
CA THR A 33 -8.27 -36.89 -8.54
C THR A 33 -7.38 -35.78 -9.13
N LYS A 34 -6.09 -36.09 -9.36
CA LYS A 34 -5.16 -35.16 -10.02
C LYS A 34 -5.57 -34.88 -11.47
N GLN A 35 -5.91 -35.92 -12.22
CA GLN A 35 -6.32 -35.79 -13.62
C GLN A 35 -7.64 -35.00 -13.75
N GLN A 36 -8.59 -35.21 -12.82
CA GLN A 36 -9.82 -34.43 -12.75
C GLN A 36 -9.56 -32.94 -12.47
N LEU A 37 -8.64 -32.63 -11.56
CA LEU A 37 -8.25 -31.25 -11.27
C LEU A 37 -7.59 -30.59 -12.49
N ASP A 38 -6.63 -31.27 -13.12
CA ASP A 38 -5.93 -30.75 -14.30
C ASP A 38 -6.91 -30.52 -15.45
N SER A 39 -7.86 -31.45 -15.66
CA SER A 39 -8.95 -31.29 -16.64
C SER A 39 -9.84 -30.09 -16.31
N PHE A 40 -10.15 -29.85 -15.04
CA PHE A 40 -10.94 -28.68 -14.64
C PHE A 40 -10.19 -27.37 -14.84
N LEU A 41 -8.92 -27.29 -14.43
CA LEU A 41 -8.09 -26.11 -14.64
C LEU A 41 -7.93 -25.82 -16.14
N ALA A 42 -7.74 -26.86 -16.95
CA ALA A 42 -7.74 -26.76 -18.40
C ALA A 42 -9.08 -26.23 -18.94
N SER A 43 -10.22 -26.67 -18.39
CA SER A 43 -11.54 -26.16 -18.78
C SER A 43 -11.75 -24.68 -18.42
N SER A 44 -11.22 -24.23 -17.27
CA SER A 44 -11.25 -22.82 -16.88
C SER A 44 -10.39 -21.96 -17.82
N MET A 45 -9.22 -22.47 -18.21
CA MET A 45 -8.38 -21.82 -19.23
C MET A 45 -9.08 -21.81 -20.59
N ALA A 46 -9.79 -22.86 -20.98
CA ALA A 46 -10.49 -22.94 -22.27
C ALA A 46 -11.63 -21.92 -22.43
N GLN A 47 -12.17 -21.40 -21.32
CA GLN A 47 -13.18 -20.33 -21.33
C GLN A 47 -12.59 -18.93 -21.56
N LEU A 48 -11.27 -18.79 -21.48
CA LEU A 48 -10.57 -17.54 -21.76
C LEU A 48 -10.20 -17.45 -23.24
N ASP A 49 -10.23 -16.24 -23.78
CA ASP A 49 -9.69 -15.99 -25.11
C ASP A 49 -8.16 -16.25 -25.15
N VAL A 50 -7.63 -16.39 -26.36
CA VAL A 50 -6.21 -16.73 -26.57
C VAL A 50 -5.28 -15.70 -25.92
N ARG A 51 -5.59 -14.40 -26.07
CA ARG A 51 -4.75 -13.31 -25.56
C ARG A 51 -4.77 -13.25 -24.04
N GLN A 52 -5.94 -13.47 -23.43
CA GLN A 52 -6.09 -13.54 -21.98
C GLN A 52 -5.32 -14.72 -21.39
N ARG A 53 -5.36 -15.88 -22.05
CA ARG A 53 -4.57 -17.05 -21.62
C ARG A 53 -3.07 -16.78 -21.69
N GLU A 54 -2.60 -16.24 -22.81
CA GLU A 54 -1.18 -15.89 -23.00
C GLU A 54 -0.72 -14.90 -21.93
N SER A 55 -1.46 -13.80 -21.73
CA SER A 55 -1.13 -12.81 -20.71
C SER A 55 -1.08 -13.39 -19.30
N ILE A 56 -1.99 -14.31 -18.94
CA ILE A 56 -1.97 -14.95 -17.62
C ILE A 56 -0.78 -15.91 -17.48
N LEU A 57 -0.43 -16.65 -18.52
CA LEU A 57 0.73 -17.53 -18.51
C LEU A 57 2.04 -16.73 -18.43
N GLU A 58 2.14 -15.64 -19.17
CA GLU A 58 3.25 -14.69 -19.08
C GLU A 58 3.38 -14.14 -17.66
N ASP A 59 2.28 -13.64 -17.08
CA ASP A 59 2.25 -13.19 -15.69
C ASP A 59 2.74 -14.29 -14.74
N LEU A 60 2.22 -15.52 -14.85
CA LEU A 60 2.60 -16.61 -13.97
C LEU A 60 4.07 -16.98 -14.04
N HIS A 61 4.64 -16.98 -15.24
CA HIS A 61 6.05 -17.31 -15.46
C HIS A 61 6.97 -16.10 -15.28
N GLY A 62 6.44 -14.94 -14.88
CA GLY A 62 7.22 -13.72 -14.71
C GLY A 62 7.82 -13.24 -16.02
N ILE A 63 7.12 -13.38 -17.14
CA ILE A 63 7.51 -12.76 -18.40
C ILE A 63 7.03 -11.31 -18.36
N ARG A 64 7.98 -10.37 -18.40
CA ARG A 64 7.70 -8.94 -18.23
C ARG A 64 6.99 -8.40 -19.47
N ASN A 65 5.77 -7.90 -19.29
CA ASN A 65 5.12 -7.11 -20.31
C ASN A 65 5.75 -5.70 -20.32
N SER A 66 6.20 -5.24 -21.48
CA SER A 66 6.89 -3.95 -21.65
C SER A 66 5.92 -2.77 -21.84
N GLU A 67 4.64 -3.04 -22.06
CA GLU A 67 3.64 -1.99 -22.25
C GLU A 67 3.32 -1.32 -20.91
N ASN A 68 3.52 0.01 -20.85
CA ASN A 68 3.05 0.84 -19.75
C ASN A 68 1.81 1.61 -20.21
N PRO A 69 0.59 1.19 -19.81
CA PRO A 69 -0.66 1.85 -20.21
C PRO A 69 -0.75 3.30 -19.70
N GLU A 70 -0.01 3.64 -18.65
CA GLU A 70 0.04 4.99 -18.06
C GLU A 70 0.97 5.95 -18.83
N SER A 71 1.66 5.48 -19.86
CA SER A 71 2.54 6.34 -20.69
C SER A 71 1.78 7.42 -21.45
N ASN A 72 0.48 7.23 -21.70
CA ASN A 72 -0.40 8.23 -22.30
C ASN A 72 -1.25 8.94 -21.21
N PRO A 73 -0.96 10.22 -20.89
CA PRO A 73 -1.72 10.96 -19.88
C PRO A 73 -3.22 11.07 -20.18
N ALA A 74 -3.60 11.12 -21.47
CA ALA A 74 -5.01 11.22 -21.87
C ALA A 74 -5.79 9.94 -21.54
N SER A 75 -5.17 8.76 -21.68
CA SER A 75 -5.78 7.50 -21.27
C SER A 75 -6.03 7.46 -19.77
N VAL A 76 -5.07 7.93 -18.98
CA VAL A 76 -5.20 7.95 -17.52
C VAL A 76 -6.33 8.87 -17.07
N GLU A 77 -6.43 10.05 -17.69
CA GLU A 77 -7.50 10.99 -17.38
C GLU A 77 -8.87 10.43 -17.77
N LEU A 78 -8.98 9.78 -18.95
CA LEU A 78 -10.20 9.12 -19.37
C LEU A 78 -10.64 8.02 -18.38
N TRP A 79 -9.72 7.18 -17.91
CA TRP A 79 -10.05 6.13 -16.94
C TRP A 79 -10.54 6.70 -15.61
N LEU A 80 -9.94 7.78 -15.13
CA LEU A 80 -10.38 8.45 -13.90
C LEU A 80 -11.78 9.07 -14.07
N GLN A 81 -12.06 9.68 -15.21
CA GLN A 81 -13.40 10.22 -15.52
C GLN A 81 -14.46 9.12 -15.60
N LEU A 82 -14.14 8.01 -16.27
CA LEU A 82 -15.04 6.85 -16.35
C LEU A 82 -15.25 6.21 -14.97
N LEU A 83 -14.20 6.10 -14.16
CA LEU A 83 -14.29 5.62 -12.77
C LEU A 83 -15.25 6.50 -11.96
N ASP A 84 -15.12 7.82 -12.06
CA ASP A 84 -16.01 8.76 -11.37
C ASP A 84 -17.45 8.57 -11.82
N MET A 85 -17.71 8.44 -13.13
CA MET A 85 -19.03 8.15 -13.67
C MET A 85 -19.61 6.86 -13.09
N HIS A 86 -18.85 5.76 -13.06
CA HIS A 86 -19.31 4.51 -12.49
C HIS A 86 -19.60 4.64 -11.00
N LEU A 87 -18.73 5.31 -10.23
CA LEU A 87 -18.94 5.55 -8.80
C LEU A 87 -20.22 6.36 -8.54
N GLN A 88 -20.51 7.41 -9.31
CA GLN A 88 -21.76 8.18 -9.13
C GLN A 88 -23.01 7.30 -9.26
N ASN A 89 -22.97 6.29 -10.15
CA ASN A 89 -24.09 5.39 -10.38
C ASN A 89 -24.32 4.38 -9.24
N ILE A 90 -23.26 4.00 -8.50
CA ILE A 90 -23.32 2.92 -7.50
C ILE A 90 -23.06 3.38 -6.06
N LYS A 91 -22.67 4.64 -5.83
CA LYS A 91 -22.25 5.10 -4.49
C LYS A 91 -23.40 5.29 -3.50
N ARG A 92 -24.62 5.61 -3.95
CA ARG A 92 -25.74 5.94 -3.07
C ARG A 92 -26.09 4.77 -2.15
N GLY A 93 -26.14 5.01 -0.85
CA GLY A 93 -26.38 4.02 0.19
C GLY A 93 -25.19 3.08 0.47
N SER A 94 -24.03 3.31 -0.16
CA SER A 94 -22.83 2.49 0.02
C SER A 94 -21.87 3.06 1.06
N VAL A 95 -20.89 2.26 1.47
CA VAL A 95 -19.80 2.72 2.34
C VAL A 95 -18.92 3.77 1.67
N TYR A 96 -18.89 3.81 0.33
CA TYR A 96 -18.18 4.88 -0.38
C TYR A 96 -18.84 6.25 -0.13
N GLU A 97 -20.17 6.35 -0.14
CA GLU A 97 -20.85 7.61 0.21
C GLU A 97 -20.55 8.04 1.65
N THR A 98 -20.47 7.08 2.58
CA THR A 98 -20.06 7.36 3.95
C THR A 98 -18.61 7.86 4.02
N ALA A 99 -17.69 7.20 3.32
CA ALA A 99 -16.28 7.61 3.25
C ALA A 99 -16.12 8.99 2.59
N GLU A 100 -16.85 9.26 1.51
CA GLU A 100 -16.88 10.55 0.83
C GLU A 100 -17.41 11.68 1.73
N ALA A 101 -18.40 11.39 2.58
CA ALA A 101 -18.91 12.33 3.57
C ALA A 101 -17.93 12.60 4.72
N ILE A 102 -17.12 11.61 5.11
CA ILE A 102 -16.09 11.75 6.15
C ILE A 102 -14.90 12.54 5.62
N ASP A 103 -14.35 12.13 4.47
CA ASP A 103 -13.20 12.79 3.83
C ASP A 103 -13.25 12.58 2.32
N ARG A 104 -13.81 13.58 1.63
CA ARG A 104 -13.89 13.59 0.17
C ARG A 104 -12.51 13.64 -0.48
N ILE A 105 -11.54 14.33 0.11
CA ILE A 105 -10.20 14.51 -0.46
C ILE A 105 -9.50 13.15 -0.52
N TYR A 106 -9.62 12.35 0.53
CA TYR A 106 -9.06 10.99 0.58
C TYR A 106 -9.57 10.12 -0.57
N VAL A 107 -10.90 9.95 -0.68
CA VAL A 107 -11.50 9.02 -1.65
C VAL A 107 -11.41 9.50 -3.10
N THR A 108 -11.34 10.82 -3.32
CA THR A 108 -11.18 11.41 -4.66
C THR A 108 -9.71 11.63 -5.05
N SER A 109 -8.76 11.37 -4.16
CA SER A 109 -7.34 11.54 -4.47
C SER A 109 -6.93 10.67 -5.65
N ARG A 110 -6.09 11.23 -6.54
CA ARG A 110 -5.59 10.51 -7.72
C ARG A 110 -4.85 9.24 -7.31
N LYS A 111 -3.98 9.32 -6.29
CA LYS A 111 -3.19 8.19 -5.79
C LYS A 111 -4.09 7.04 -5.31
N PHE A 112 -5.15 7.33 -4.56
CA PHE A 112 -6.07 6.31 -4.08
C PHE A 112 -6.81 5.65 -5.24
N ARG A 113 -7.40 6.43 -6.15
CA ARG A 113 -8.15 5.91 -7.31
C ARG A 113 -7.29 5.10 -8.28
N MET A 114 -6.06 5.56 -8.54
CA MET A 114 -5.13 4.86 -9.43
C MET A 114 -4.77 3.47 -8.92
N MET A 115 -4.73 3.25 -7.60
CA MET A 115 -4.48 1.93 -7.02
C MET A 115 -5.51 0.88 -7.49
N PHE A 116 -6.79 1.26 -7.53
CA PHE A 116 -7.88 0.38 -7.99
C PHE A 116 -7.91 0.22 -9.50
N LEU A 117 -7.59 1.27 -10.26
CA LEU A 117 -7.45 1.14 -11.71
C LEU A 117 -6.32 0.17 -12.05
N ARG A 118 -5.15 0.33 -11.44
CA ARG A 118 -4.00 -0.57 -11.63
C ARG A 118 -4.34 -2.01 -11.26
N SER A 119 -4.98 -2.24 -10.11
CA SER A 119 -5.35 -3.60 -9.68
C SER A 119 -6.37 -4.30 -10.59
N ASN A 120 -7.22 -3.54 -11.28
CA ASN A 120 -8.22 -4.05 -12.22
C ASN A 120 -7.81 -3.88 -13.69
N ARG A 121 -6.51 -3.75 -13.98
CA ARG A 121 -5.99 -3.61 -15.36
C ARG A 121 -6.67 -2.49 -16.15
N TYR A 122 -6.94 -1.39 -15.47
CA TYR A 122 -7.53 -0.15 -15.96
C TYR A 122 -8.99 -0.30 -16.44
N ASP A 123 -9.73 -1.30 -15.95
CA ASP A 123 -11.19 -1.36 -16.07
C ASP A 123 -11.85 -0.43 -15.03
N PRO A 124 -12.45 0.71 -15.44
CA PRO A 124 -13.00 1.68 -14.50
C PRO A 124 -14.26 1.17 -13.79
N GLN A 125 -15.05 0.28 -14.41
CA GLN A 125 -16.25 -0.28 -13.82
C GLN A 125 -15.90 -1.29 -12.73
N ALA A 126 -14.95 -2.19 -13.01
CA ALA A 126 -14.45 -3.14 -12.03
C ALA A 126 -13.77 -2.42 -10.86
N ALA A 127 -12.97 -1.39 -11.14
CA ALA A 127 -12.33 -0.56 -10.13
C ALA A 127 -13.36 0.13 -9.21
N ALA A 128 -14.43 0.73 -9.76
CA ALA A 128 -15.50 1.33 -8.96
C ALA A 128 -16.13 0.32 -7.99
N GLY A 129 -16.45 -0.88 -8.49
CA GLY A 129 -17.00 -1.97 -7.68
C GLY A 129 -16.03 -2.44 -6.60
N GLN A 130 -14.73 -2.54 -6.91
CA GLN A 130 -13.71 -2.93 -5.94
C GLN A 130 -13.50 -1.86 -4.86
N MET A 131 -13.57 -0.57 -5.19
CA MET A 131 -13.47 0.52 -4.20
C MET A 131 -14.53 0.41 -3.10
N ILE A 132 -15.78 0.13 -3.47
CA ILE A 132 -16.86 -0.05 -2.49
C ILE A 132 -16.58 -1.27 -1.60
N LYS A 133 -16.22 -2.41 -2.20
CA LYS A 133 -15.91 -3.64 -1.47
C LYS A 133 -14.72 -3.48 -0.53
N PHE A 134 -13.68 -2.77 -0.98
CA PHE A 134 -12.51 -2.45 -0.17
C PHE A 134 -12.88 -1.61 1.05
N LEU A 135 -13.70 -0.57 0.87
CA LEU A 135 -14.13 0.28 1.98
C LEU A 135 -15.03 -0.48 2.96
N GLU A 136 -15.91 -1.35 2.45
CA GLU A 136 -16.72 -2.25 3.28
C GLU A 136 -15.84 -3.22 4.10
N LEU A 137 -14.86 -3.86 3.44
CA LEU A 137 -13.88 -4.71 4.10
C LEU A 137 -13.14 -3.93 5.18
N LYS A 138 -12.61 -2.75 4.86
CA LYS A 138 -11.86 -1.90 5.78
C LYS A 138 -12.72 -1.50 6.98
N ARG A 139 -13.99 -1.12 6.76
CA ARG A 139 -14.96 -0.82 7.84
C ARG A 139 -15.18 -2.03 8.73
N SER A 140 -15.38 -3.21 8.14
CA SER A 140 -15.64 -4.45 8.90
C SER A 140 -14.45 -4.87 9.76
N LEU A 141 -13.22 -4.62 9.29
CA LEU A 141 -12.01 -4.97 10.01
C LEU A 141 -11.66 -3.93 11.07
N PHE A 142 -11.76 -2.64 10.76
CA PHE A 142 -11.13 -1.55 11.51
C PHE A 142 -12.10 -0.52 12.11
N GLY A 143 -13.40 -0.64 11.86
CA GLY A 143 -14.38 0.35 12.27
C GLY A 143 -14.53 1.50 11.27
N GLN A 144 -15.56 2.32 11.48
CA GLN A 144 -15.90 3.44 10.60
C GLN A 144 -14.94 4.62 10.76
N GLU A 145 -14.39 4.81 11.96
CA GLU A 145 -13.45 5.86 12.31
C GLU A 145 -12.10 5.75 11.60
N LYS A 146 -11.79 4.58 11.02
CA LYS A 146 -10.53 4.33 10.29
C LYS A 146 -10.72 4.27 8.77
N LEU A 147 -11.93 4.53 8.27
CA LEU A 147 -12.32 4.31 6.89
C LEU A 147 -11.51 5.15 5.89
N THR A 148 -11.22 6.41 6.22
CA THR A 148 -10.56 7.39 5.34
C THR A 148 -9.12 7.73 5.74
N ARG A 149 -8.47 6.90 6.57
CA ARG A 149 -7.05 7.09 6.92
C ARG A 149 -6.23 5.84 6.70
N LYS A 150 -4.91 5.99 6.62
CA LYS A 150 -3.98 4.86 6.59
C LYS A 150 -4.08 4.10 7.92
N ILE A 151 -4.04 2.77 7.85
CA ILE A 151 -3.95 1.90 9.03
C ILE A 151 -2.48 1.77 9.42
N LEU A 152 -2.16 2.05 10.67
CA LEU A 152 -0.81 2.00 11.24
C LEU A 152 -0.66 0.78 12.18
N LEU A 153 0.57 0.48 12.60
CA LEU A 153 0.85 -0.54 13.62
C LEU A 153 0.16 -0.25 14.95
N THR A 154 -0.04 1.03 15.28
CA THR A 154 -0.79 1.47 16.47
C THR A 154 -2.28 1.16 16.38
N ASP A 155 -2.80 0.91 15.17
CA ASP A 155 -4.19 0.47 14.97
C ASP A 155 -4.38 -1.03 15.15
N LEU A 156 -3.29 -1.79 15.31
CA LEU A 156 -3.28 -3.21 15.57
C LEU A 156 -3.17 -3.49 17.08
N ASN A 157 -3.86 -4.54 17.54
CA ASN A 157 -3.72 -5.01 18.92
C ASN A 157 -2.46 -5.89 19.10
N GLU A 158 -2.17 -6.28 20.34
CA GLU A 158 -0.97 -7.06 20.66
C GLU A 158 -0.96 -8.46 20.03
N ASP A 159 -2.12 -9.10 19.87
CA ASP A 159 -2.22 -10.40 19.19
C ASP A 159 -1.90 -10.28 17.70
N GLU A 160 -2.34 -9.20 17.06
CA GLU A 160 -2.05 -8.87 15.66
C GLU A 160 -0.58 -8.52 15.43
N LYS A 161 0.03 -7.77 16.35
CA LYS A 161 1.47 -7.49 16.34
C LYS A 161 2.28 -8.77 16.55
N THR A 162 1.90 -9.59 17.53
CA THR A 162 2.52 -10.89 17.78
C THR A 162 2.40 -11.81 16.55
N TYR A 163 1.26 -11.79 15.86
CA TYR A 163 1.08 -12.55 14.61
C TYR A 163 2.00 -12.03 13.51
N LEU A 164 2.15 -10.71 13.36
CA LEU A 164 3.11 -10.14 12.41
C LEU A 164 4.54 -10.56 12.77
N GLU A 165 4.96 -10.41 14.02
CA GLU A 165 6.31 -10.74 14.50
C GLU A 165 6.63 -12.25 14.41
N SER A 166 5.62 -13.12 14.36
CA SER A 166 5.82 -14.57 14.19
C SER A 166 6.53 -14.95 12.88
N GLY A 167 6.50 -14.07 11.87
CA GLY A 167 7.00 -14.38 10.53
C GLY A 167 6.09 -15.31 9.73
N THR A 168 4.86 -15.59 10.18
CA THR A 168 3.88 -16.35 9.39
C THR A 168 3.58 -15.69 8.04
N LEU A 169 3.66 -14.35 7.97
CA LEU A 169 3.47 -13.56 6.76
C LEU A 169 4.72 -12.69 6.55
N GLN A 170 5.46 -12.90 5.47
CA GLN A 170 6.72 -12.19 5.20
C GLN A 170 6.71 -11.60 3.78
N ILE A 171 7.45 -10.51 3.59
CA ILE A 171 7.79 -10.00 2.27
C ILE A 171 9.20 -10.50 1.95
N SER A 172 9.36 -11.18 0.81
CA SER A 172 10.68 -11.64 0.39
C SER A 172 11.62 -10.45 0.15
N THR A 173 12.88 -10.60 0.56
CA THR A 173 13.95 -9.64 0.20
C THR A 173 14.41 -9.79 -1.24
N LYS A 174 13.95 -10.85 -1.93
CA LYS A 174 14.17 -11.08 -3.35
C LYS A 174 12.87 -10.85 -4.11
N ARG A 175 13.02 -10.68 -5.42
CA ARG A 175 11.92 -10.51 -6.37
C ARG A 175 11.86 -11.73 -7.26
N ASP A 176 10.72 -11.97 -7.88
CA ASP A 176 10.64 -12.96 -8.95
C ASP A 176 11.41 -12.49 -10.20
N ARG A 177 11.46 -13.34 -11.24
CA ARG A 177 12.19 -13.01 -12.47
C ARG A 177 11.68 -11.76 -13.21
N SER A 178 10.45 -11.32 -12.93
CA SER A 178 9.84 -10.11 -13.49
C SER A 178 10.09 -8.85 -12.65
N GLY A 179 10.74 -9.00 -11.49
CA GLY A 179 10.96 -7.89 -10.55
C GLY A 179 9.79 -7.64 -9.60
N ARG A 180 8.82 -8.56 -9.49
CA ARG A 180 7.68 -8.40 -8.57
C ARG A 180 8.06 -8.83 -7.16
N GLU A 181 7.49 -8.14 -6.17
CA GLU A 181 7.61 -8.60 -4.78
C GLU A 181 6.84 -9.89 -4.56
N ILE A 182 7.37 -10.70 -3.63
CA ILE A 182 6.82 -12.00 -3.29
C ILE A 182 6.33 -11.94 -1.85
N LEU A 183 5.02 -12.12 -1.67
CA LEU A 183 4.39 -12.31 -0.37
C LEU A 183 4.46 -13.80 0.01
N LEU A 184 5.13 -14.09 1.11
CA LEU A 184 5.33 -15.44 1.64
C LEU A 184 4.38 -15.71 2.80
N VAL A 185 3.75 -16.88 2.79
CA VAL A 185 2.93 -17.38 3.90
C VAL A 185 3.52 -18.70 4.39
N PHE A 186 4.03 -18.71 5.62
CA PHE A 186 4.62 -19.90 6.26
C PHE A 186 3.69 -20.41 7.37
N PRO A 187 2.75 -21.32 7.07
CA PRO A 187 1.88 -21.91 8.10
C PRO A 187 2.69 -22.63 9.19
N SER A 188 3.88 -23.16 8.88
CA SER A 188 4.79 -23.81 9.84
C SER A 188 5.20 -22.92 11.01
N LEU A 189 5.22 -21.59 10.84
CA LEU A 189 5.57 -20.63 11.88
C LEU A 189 4.40 -20.24 12.79
N ARG A 190 3.18 -20.74 12.52
CA ARG A 190 2.04 -20.53 13.41
C ARG A 190 2.29 -21.25 14.73
N ARG A 191 2.16 -20.53 15.84
CA ARG A 191 2.26 -21.10 17.19
C ARG A 191 1.25 -22.24 17.35
N THR A 192 1.75 -23.41 17.72
CA THR A 192 0.94 -24.61 17.97
C THR A 192 0.05 -24.40 19.19
N GLY A 193 -1.25 -24.68 19.07
CA GLY A 193 -2.21 -24.65 20.19
C GLY A 193 -2.95 -23.34 20.39
N THR A 194 -2.52 -22.24 19.75
CA THR A 194 -3.30 -20.99 19.71
C THR A 194 -4.18 -20.97 18.48
N GLU A 195 -5.49 -20.99 18.67
CA GLU A 195 -6.44 -20.64 17.61
C GLU A 195 -6.24 -19.15 17.27
N VAL A 196 -5.52 -18.87 16.19
CA VAL A 196 -5.42 -17.51 15.67
C VAL A 196 -6.82 -17.12 15.23
N GLN A 197 -7.38 -16.11 15.88
CA GLN A 197 -8.67 -15.56 15.47
C GLN A 197 -8.59 -15.15 14.00
N VAL A 198 -9.56 -15.57 13.20
CA VAL A 198 -9.61 -15.26 11.76
C VAL A 198 -9.42 -13.75 11.53
N ASN A 199 -10.00 -12.92 12.41
CA ASN A 199 -9.87 -11.47 12.33
C ASN A 199 -8.42 -10.97 12.50
N THR A 200 -7.65 -11.56 13.43
CA THR A 200 -6.21 -11.25 13.61
C THR A 200 -5.44 -11.49 12.32
N ALA A 201 -5.61 -12.67 11.70
CA ALA A 201 -4.93 -12.99 10.45
C ALA A 201 -5.34 -12.07 9.29
N LEU A 202 -6.63 -11.70 9.18
CA LEU A 202 -7.13 -10.79 8.16
C LEU A 202 -6.59 -9.36 8.36
N ARG A 203 -6.57 -8.84 9.58
CA ARG A 203 -6.08 -7.50 9.89
C ARG A 203 -4.57 -7.38 9.66
N SER A 204 -3.80 -8.39 10.06
CA SER A 204 -2.36 -8.46 9.76
C SER A 204 -2.09 -8.56 8.25
N ARG A 205 -2.87 -9.35 7.51
CA ARG A 205 -2.76 -9.44 6.03
C ARG A 205 -3.11 -8.13 5.34
N TYR A 206 -4.18 -7.48 5.78
CA TYR A 206 -4.56 -6.15 5.30
C TYR A 206 -3.38 -5.18 5.47
N TYR A 207 -2.80 -5.12 6.67
CA TYR A 207 -1.68 -4.24 6.96
C TYR A 207 -0.49 -4.52 6.02
N VAL A 208 -0.01 -5.77 5.93
CA VAL A 208 1.14 -6.11 5.06
C VAL A 208 0.87 -5.78 3.59
N LEU A 209 -0.29 -6.18 3.05
CA LEU A 209 -0.62 -5.94 1.64
C LEU A 209 -0.75 -4.46 1.33
N MET A 210 -1.38 -3.66 2.20
CA MET A 210 -1.48 -2.22 1.99
C MET A 210 -0.12 -1.52 2.04
N ASN A 211 0.84 -2.05 2.81
CA ASN A 211 2.22 -1.55 2.80
C ASN A 211 2.96 -1.92 1.51
N MET A 212 2.78 -3.13 0.98
CA MET A 212 3.32 -3.49 -0.34
C MET A 212 2.77 -2.57 -1.44
N LEU A 213 1.49 -2.19 -1.33
CA LEU A 213 0.84 -1.28 -2.28
C LEU A 213 1.22 0.20 -2.09
N GLU A 214 2.15 0.56 -1.19
CA GLU A 214 2.74 1.91 -1.19
C GLU A 214 3.57 2.15 -2.46
N SER A 215 4.14 1.08 -3.03
CA SER A 215 4.88 1.11 -4.29
C SER A 215 3.95 1.08 -5.50
N GLU A 216 4.07 2.08 -6.37
CA GLU A 216 3.35 2.09 -7.65
C GLU A 216 3.78 0.95 -8.58
N GLU A 217 5.03 0.49 -8.47
CA GLU A 217 5.53 -0.63 -9.27
C GLU A 217 4.79 -1.92 -8.91
N ASN A 218 4.56 -2.17 -7.63
CA ASN A 218 3.76 -3.31 -7.17
C ASN A 218 2.30 -3.20 -7.60
N GLN A 219 1.73 -1.99 -7.61
CA GLN A 219 0.36 -1.77 -8.10
C GLN A 219 0.24 -2.12 -9.59
N ARG A 220 1.21 -1.70 -10.42
CA ARG A 220 1.19 -1.91 -11.88
C ARG A 220 1.52 -3.36 -12.27
N ASN A 221 2.61 -3.89 -11.72
CA ASN A 221 3.13 -5.21 -12.11
C ASN A 221 2.45 -6.34 -11.33
N GLY A 222 1.79 -6.01 -10.23
CA GLY A 222 1.25 -6.97 -9.28
C GLY A 222 2.33 -7.57 -8.39
N ILE A 223 1.87 -8.47 -7.52
CA ILE A 223 2.73 -9.24 -6.63
C ILE A 223 2.51 -10.74 -6.84
N VAL A 224 3.45 -11.55 -6.38
CA VAL A 224 3.31 -13.01 -6.33
C VAL A 224 3.03 -13.43 -4.90
N LEU A 225 2.05 -14.32 -4.70
CA LEU A 225 1.80 -14.94 -3.41
C LEU A 225 2.34 -16.37 -3.43
N VAL A 226 3.14 -16.73 -2.42
CA VAL A 226 3.57 -18.10 -2.18
C VAL A 226 3.11 -18.55 -0.79
N TYR A 227 2.16 -19.46 -0.75
CA TYR A 227 1.81 -20.21 0.44
C TYR A 227 2.72 -21.44 0.52
N PHE A 228 3.61 -21.48 1.50
CA PHE A 228 4.65 -22.49 1.59
C PHE A 228 4.40 -23.45 2.77
N GLY A 229 3.40 -24.31 2.61
CA GLY A 229 3.04 -25.38 3.55
C GLY A 229 3.93 -26.63 3.46
N ALA A 230 4.87 -26.68 2.53
CA ALA A 230 5.81 -27.81 2.39
C ALA A 230 6.79 -27.98 3.59
N LEU A 231 6.85 -26.98 4.49
CA LEU A 231 7.56 -27.04 5.76
C LEU A 231 6.67 -27.44 6.96
N SER A 232 5.35 -27.53 6.78
CA SER A 232 4.45 -27.86 7.88
C SER A 232 4.58 -29.32 8.30
N GLN A 233 4.41 -29.56 9.60
CA GLN A 233 4.37 -30.91 10.14
C GLN A 233 3.01 -31.57 9.83
N PRO A 234 2.95 -32.92 9.71
CA PRO A 234 1.73 -33.63 9.31
C PRO A 234 0.49 -33.37 10.20
N ASN A 235 0.71 -33.07 11.48
CA ASN A 235 -0.35 -32.85 12.48
C ASN A 235 -0.78 -31.39 12.62
N GLN A 236 -0.17 -30.47 11.87
CA GLN A 236 -0.51 -29.06 11.95
C GLN A 236 -1.81 -28.81 11.19
N ARG A 237 -2.89 -28.46 11.90
CA ARG A 237 -4.16 -28.12 11.26
C ARG A 237 -3.99 -26.88 10.39
N GLU A 238 -4.24 -27.03 9.10
CA GLU A 238 -4.33 -25.90 8.19
C GLU A 238 -5.62 -25.12 8.47
N SER A 239 -5.49 -23.98 9.15
CA SER A 239 -6.62 -23.06 9.34
C SER A 239 -6.80 -22.19 8.10
N ASN A 240 -7.96 -22.38 7.46
CA ASN A 240 -8.41 -21.63 6.29
C ASN A 240 -8.76 -20.21 6.71
N SER A 241 -7.79 -19.32 6.63
CA SER A 241 -7.88 -17.95 7.15
C SER A 241 -8.44 -16.96 6.13
N GLY A 242 -9.00 -17.44 5.01
CA GLY A 242 -9.54 -16.64 3.91
C GLY A 242 -8.48 -15.84 3.14
N LEU A 243 -8.72 -15.51 1.86
CA LEU A 243 -7.92 -14.49 1.18
C LEU A 243 -8.72 -13.18 1.11
N LEU A 244 -8.01 -12.05 1.16
CA LEU A 244 -8.60 -10.72 1.10
C LEU A 244 -8.78 -10.28 -0.36
N TRP A 245 -9.74 -10.89 -1.05
CA TRP A 245 -10.02 -10.62 -2.47
C TRP A 245 -10.49 -9.19 -2.75
N ASP A 246 -11.00 -8.50 -1.71
CA ASP A 246 -11.52 -7.14 -1.83
C ASP A 246 -10.43 -6.06 -1.73
N LEU A 247 -9.16 -6.43 -1.52
CA LEU A 247 -8.05 -5.48 -1.58
C LEU A 247 -7.68 -5.12 -3.04
N PRO A 248 -7.20 -3.89 -3.31
CA PRO A 248 -6.74 -3.47 -4.63
C PRO A 248 -5.36 -4.04 -4.97
N VAL A 249 -5.22 -5.36 -4.91
CA VAL A 249 -3.99 -6.09 -5.21
C VAL A 249 -4.18 -6.85 -6.51
N PHE A 250 -3.29 -6.62 -7.48
CA PHE A 250 -3.15 -7.51 -8.62
C PHE A 250 -2.25 -8.69 -8.24
N LEU A 251 -2.83 -9.88 -8.08
CA LEU A 251 -2.09 -11.11 -7.84
C LEU A 251 -1.67 -11.70 -9.17
N ALA A 252 -0.41 -11.52 -9.55
CA ALA A 252 0.06 -11.99 -10.83
C ALA A 252 0.19 -13.53 -10.86
N GLY A 253 0.56 -14.12 -9.72
CA GLY A 253 0.59 -15.57 -9.50
C GLY A 253 0.34 -15.94 -8.04
N ILE A 254 -0.31 -17.07 -7.82
CA ILE A 254 -0.57 -17.66 -6.50
C ILE A 254 -0.02 -19.09 -6.51
N HIS A 255 0.97 -19.37 -5.68
CA HIS A 255 1.58 -20.69 -5.58
C HIS A 255 1.34 -21.28 -4.20
N CYS A 256 0.72 -22.45 -4.13
CA CYS A 256 0.47 -23.15 -2.88
C CYS A 256 1.25 -24.45 -2.87
N CYS A 257 2.21 -24.60 -1.94
CA CYS A 257 3.11 -25.74 -1.87
C CYS A 257 2.81 -26.59 -0.65
N PHE A 258 2.64 -27.90 -0.83
CA PHE A 258 2.28 -28.83 0.24
C PHE A 258 3.11 -30.11 0.17
N ASN A 259 3.48 -30.62 1.35
CA ASN A 259 4.08 -31.95 1.52
C ASN A 259 3.04 -33.00 1.99
N ASN A 260 1.81 -32.57 2.29
CA ASN A 260 0.71 -33.39 2.76
C ASN A 260 -0.35 -33.53 1.66
N LEU A 261 -0.68 -34.78 1.31
CA LEU A 261 -1.64 -35.09 0.26
C LEU A 261 -3.05 -34.59 0.57
N ALA A 262 -3.51 -34.72 1.81
CA ALA A 262 -4.83 -34.27 2.21
C ALA A 262 -4.98 -32.75 2.06
N ALA A 263 -3.96 -31.98 2.46
CA ALA A 263 -3.91 -30.53 2.28
C ALA A 263 -3.89 -30.15 0.79
N TYR A 264 -3.05 -30.82 -0.01
CA TYR A 264 -3.00 -30.65 -1.45
C TYR A 264 -4.36 -30.87 -2.11
N LEU A 265 -5.05 -31.98 -1.80
CA LEU A 265 -6.36 -32.31 -2.36
C LEU A 265 -7.43 -31.30 -1.91
N LEU A 266 -7.44 -30.93 -0.62
CA LEU A 266 -8.37 -29.95 -0.08
C LEU A 266 -8.26 -28.60 -0.79
N ILE A 267 -7.04 -28.10 -0.95
CA ILE A 267 -6.80 -26.81 -1.60
C ILE A 267 -7.05 -26.89 -3.10
N SER A 268 -6.72 -28.02 -3.73
CA SER A 268 -7.04 -28.29 -5.14
C SER A 268 -8.54 -28.17 -5.42
N VAL A 269 -9.38 -28.78 -4.57
CA VAL A 269 -10.84 -28.63 -4.68
C VAL A 269 -11.30 -27.20 -4.31
N ALA A 270 -10.63 -26.55 -3.36
CA ALA A 270 -10.96 -25.16 -3.00
C ALA A 270 -10.71 -24.17 -4.15
N VAL A 271 -9.79 -24.46 -5.09
CA VAL A 271 -9.57 -23.65 -6.31
C VAL A 271 -10.89 -23.43 -7.06
N LEU A 272 -11.75 -24.45 -7.11
CA LEU A 272 -13.01 -24.43 -7.84
C LEU A 272 -13.97 -23.34 -7.31
N ARG A 273 -13.80 -22.96 -6.04
CA ARG A 273 -14.61 -21.94 -5.36
C ARG A 273 -14.05 -20.53 -5.53
N LEU A 274 -12.88 -20.36 -6.14
CA LEU A 274 -12.30 -19.04 -6.38
C LEU A 274 -13.08 -18.27 -7.44
N PRO A 275 -13.04 -16.92 -7.41
CA PRO A 275 -13.47 -16.10 -8.53
C PRO A 275 -12.79 -16.52 -9.82
N PHE A 276 -13.54 -16.51 -10.94
CA PHE A 276 -13.07 -16.99 -12.24
C PHE A 276 -11.73 -16.34 -12.67
N ALA A 277 -11.55 -15.05 -12.42
CA ALA A 277 -10.32 -14.31 -12.75
C ALA A 277 -9.06 -14.80 -12.02
N LEU A 278 -9.20 -15.50 -10.89
CA LEU A 278 -8.08 -15.91 -10.03
C LEU A 278 -7.72 -17.38 -10.18
N ARG A 279 -8.68 -18.24 -10.55
CA ARG A 279 -8.45 -19.66 -10.84
C ARG A 279 -7.26 -19.91 -11.77
N PRO A 280 -7.16 -19.25 -12.95
CA PRO A 280 -6.07 -19.52 -13.89
C PRO A 280 -4.72 -19.05 -13.37
N ARG A 281 -4.68 -18.18 -12.34
CA ARG A 281 -3.48 -17.63 -11.71
C ARG A 281 -3.01 -18.42 -10.48
N MET A 282 -3.71 -19.48 -10.10
CA MET A 282 -3.31 -20.34 -8.99
C MET A 282 -2.60 -21.61 -9.48
N ARG A 283 -1.53 -22.00 -8.80
CA ARG A 283 -0.80 -23.25 -9.01
C ARG A 283 -0.62 -23.95 -7.68
N VAL A 284 -1.05 -25.21 -7.62
CA VAL A 284 -0.92 -26.05 -6.43
C VAL A 284 0.18 -27.07 -6.68
N HIS A 285 1.19 -27.10 -5.81
CA HIS A 285 2.37 -27.94 -5.90
C HIS A 285 2.34 -28.96 -4.76
N TYR A 286 2.56 -30.23 -5.10
CA TYR A 286 2.71 -31.32 -4.14
C TYR A 286 4.12 -31.91 -4.23
N GLY A 287 4.73 -32.18 -3.09
CA GLY A 287 6.02 -32.85 -2.98
C GLY A 287 6.79 -32.46 -1.72
N THR A 288 8.00 -32.97 -1.60
CA THR A 288 8.98 -32.52 -0.60
C THR A 288 9.25 -31.02 -0.72
N CYS A 289 9.88 -30.45 0.31
CA CYS A 289 10.31 -29.04 0.30
C CYS A 289 11.16 -28.73 -0.95
N THR A 290 12.16 -29.57 -1.26
CA THR A 290 13.04 -29.41 -2.43
C THR A 290 12.27 -29.47 -3.75
N GLU A 291 11.40 -30.47 -3.93
CA GLU A 291 10.61 -30.58 -5.17
C GLU A 291 9.66 -29.38 -5.38
N CYS A 292 9.10 -28.83 -4.29
CA CYS A 292 8.29 -27.62 -4.38
C CYS A 292 9.13 -26.41 -4.80
N LEU A 293 10.34 -26.25 -4.27
CA LEU A 293 11.26 -25.18 -4.65
C LEU A 293 11.68 -25.30 -6.12
N ASP A 294 11.99 -26.51 -6.58
CA ASP A 294 12.34 -26.77 -7.98
C ASP A 294 11.19 -26.41 -8.94
N LYS A 295 9.95 -26.72 -8.55
CA LYS A 295 8.75 -26.31 -9.29
C LYS A 295 8.60 -24.80 -9.32
N LEU A 296 8.79 -24.10 -8.20
CA LEU A 296 8.73 -22.64 -8.12
C LEU A 296 9.78 -21.95 -9.01
N ALA A 297 10.97 -22.54 -9.14
CA ALA A 297 12.02 -22.00 -10.00
C ALA A 297 11.58 -21.89 -11.48
N SER A 298 10.74 -22.82 -11.95
CA SER A 298 10.16 -22.76 -13.32
C SER A 298 9.26 -21.54 -13.55
N PHE A 299 8.71 -20.96 -12.48
CA PHE A 299 7.93 -19.71 -12.48
C PHE A 299 8.78 -18.47 -12.16
N GLY A 300 10.10 -18.64 -12.01
CA GLY A 300 11.02 -17.53 -11.76
C GLY A 300 11.11 -17.11 -10.31
N ILE A 301 10.72 -17.98 -9.40
CA ILE A 301 10.80 -17.78 -7.96
C ILE A 301 11.94 -18.64 -7.45
N THR A 302 13.07 -18.02 -7.08
CA THR A 302 14.26 -18.76 -6.67
C THR A 302 14.13 -19.27 -5.24
N LYS A 303 14.95 -20.28 -4.88
CA LYS A 303 14.97 -20.84 -3.53
C LYS A 303 15.27 -19.77 -2.47
N GLU A 304 16.24 -18.89 -2.76
CA GLU A 304 16.71 -17.83 -1.87
C GLU A 304 15.65 -16.73 -1.68
N ALA A 305 14.64 -16.70 -2.55
CA ALA A 305 13.48 -15.84 -2.38
C ALA A 305 12.50 -16.37 -1.33
N ILE A 306 12.53 -17.66 -1.02
CA ILE A 306 11.62 -18.31 -0.07
C ILE A 306 12.34 -18.60 1.26
N LEU A 307 13.51 -19.23 1.19
CA LEU A 307 14.23 -19.76 2.36
C LEU A 307 15.66 -19.20 2.43
N ASN A 308 16.23 -19.22 3.63
CA ASN A 308 17.65 -18.95 3.86
C ASN A 308 18.53 -20.17 3.50
N ASP A 309 19.85 -20.02 3.65
CA ASP A 309 20.82 -21.08 3.36
C ASP A 309 20.63 -22.34 4.23
N SER A 310 19.99 -22.20 5.40
CA SER A 310 19.63 -23.30 6.31
C SER A 310 18.32 -23.99 5.94
N ASN A 311 17.68 -23.64 4.81
CA ASN A 311 16.34 -24.10 4.40
C ASN A 311 15.21 -23.72 5.38
N GLU A 312 15.37 -22.60 6.08
CA GLU A 312 14.38 -22.07 7.01
C GLU A 312 13.81 -20.73 6.50
N PRO A 313 12.60 -20.34 6.93
CA PRO A 313 12.09 -18.99 6.66
C PRO A 313 13.05 -17.90 7.17
N ASN A 314 13.19 -16.80 6.42
CA ASN A 314 14.11 -15.72 6.77
C ASN A 314 13.55 -14.79 7.87
N LEU A 315 13.55 -15.26 9.12
CA LEU A 315 13.06 -14.50 10.27
C LEU A 315 13.88 -13.24 10.55
N ILE A 316 15.18 -13.23 10.26
CA ILE A 316 16.04 -12.06 10.49
C ILE A 316 15.61 -10.91 9.59
N GLY A 317 15.48 -11.17 8.28
CA GLY A 317 15.00 -10.17 7.32
C GLY A 317 13.58 -9.70 7.63
N HIS A 318 12.71 -10.61 8.06
CA HIS A 318 11.35 -10.27 8.48
C HIS A 318 11.33 -9.32 9.70
N MET A 319 12.13 -9.60 10.72
CA MET A 319 12.21 -8.73 11.90
C MET A 319 12.82 -7.37 11.59
N GLN A 320 13.78 -7.31 10.65
CA GLN A 320 14.29 -6.03 10.14
C GLN A 320 13.19 -5.23 9.44
N TRP A 321 12.35 -5.88 8.62
CA TRP A 321 11.20 -5.25 8.00
C TRP A 321 10.21 -4.71 9.05
N CYS A 322 9.86 -5.50 10.07
CA CYS A 322 8.98 -5.06 11.16
C CYS A 322 9.52 -3.80 11.87
N ARG A 323 10.81 -3.78 12.21
CA ARG A 323 11.46 -2.61 12.85
C ARG A 323 11.45 -1.39 11.93
N HIS A 324 11.80 -1.59 10.67
CA HIS A 324 11.76 -0.51 9.69
C HIS A 324 10.35 0.09 9.55
N ARG A 325 9.30 -0.75 9.59
CA ARG A 325 7.91 -0.27 9.61
C ARG A 325 7.57 0.54 10.85
N GLN A 326 8.04 0.12 12.03
CA GLN A 326 7.87 0.90 13.26
C GLN A 326 8.54 2.27 13.14
N GLU A 327 9.77 2.33 12.62
CA GLU A 327 10.51 3.58 12.43
C GLU A 327 9.81 4.53 11.46
N LEU A 328 9.40 4.05 10.28
CA LEU A 328 8.69 4.85 9.27
C LEU A 328 7.40 5.44 9.81
N GLU A 329 6.65 4.67 10.60
CA GLU A 329 5.36 5.10 11.12
C GLU A 329 5.50 6.05 12.31
N LEU A 330 6.56 5.94 13.11
CA LEU A 330 6.89 6.95 14.12
C LEU A 330 7.18 8.32 13.47
N THR A 331 7.95 8.33 12.38
CA THR A 331 8.18 9.56 11.60
C THR A 331 6.88 10.11 11.04
N TYR A 332 6.05 9.26 10.43
CA TYR A 332 4.74 9.66 9.90
C TYR A 332 3.83 10.26 10.98
N VAL A 333 3.74 9.66 12.16
CA VAL A 333 2.94 10.21 13.27
C VAL A 333 3.50 11.56 13.69
N SER A 334 4.82 11.72 13.82
CA SER A 334 5.43 12.99 14.21
C SER A 334 5.21 14.12 13.18
N GLU A 335 5.21 13.80 11.89
CA GLU A 335 4.90 14.74 10.81
C GLU A 335 3.40 15.06 10.75
N SER A 336 2.54 14.05 10.93
CA SER A 336 1.09 14.22 10.96
C SER A 336 0.61 14.95 12.22
N ASP A 337 1.31 14.82 13.35
CA ASP A 337 1.07 15.59 14.56
C ASP A 337 1.55 17.04 14.35
N ALA A 338 2.67 17.25 13.65
CA ALA A 338 3.07 18.60 13.25
C ALA A 338 2.08 19.25 12.27
N GLU A 339 1.51 18.49 11.32
CA GLU A 339 0.47 18.95 10.39
C GLU A 339 -0.91 19.07 11.04
N SER A 340 -1.32 18.18 11.94
CA SER A 340 -2.62 18.25 12.64
C SER A 340 -2.63 19.30 13.73
N VAL A 341 -1.48 19.60 14.36
CA VAL A 341 -1.30 20.82 15.16
C VAL A 341 -1.35 22.08 14.27
N SER A 342 -1.05 21.97 12.96
CA SER A 342 -1.23 23.07 12.01
C SER A 342 -2.67 23.22 11.49
N LEU A 343 -3.46 22.13 11.45
CA LEU A 343 -4.84 22.08 10.92
C LEU A 343 -5.94 22.14 12.01
N ALA A 344 -5.63 21.85 13.28
CA ALA A 344 -6.55 21.95 14.41
C ALA A 344 -6.52 23.34 15.10
N SER A 345 -5.89 24.33 14.48
CA SER A 345 -5.88 25.71 14.97
C SER A 345 -6.82 26.59 14.14
N THR A 346 -8.13 26.48 14.39
CA THR A 346 -8.99 27.68 14.38
C THR A 346 -8.64 28.53 15.60
N GLY A 347 -7.38 28.97 15.64
CA GLY A 347 -6.76 29.77 16.65
C GLY A 347 -5.69 30.57 15.91
N SER A 348 -5.80 31.88 15.99
CA SER A 348 -4.90 32.87 15.40
C SER A 348 -3.44 32.36 15.35
N ILE A 349 -2.83 32.32 14.15
CA ILE A 349 -1.43 31.90 14.01
C ILE A 349 -0.57 32.85 14.86
N ILE A 350 0.21 32.30 15.81
CA ILE A 350 1.16 33.08 16.59
C ILE A 350 2.54 33.00 15.91
N PRO A 351 3.14 34.13 15.50
CA PRO A 351 4.47 34.17 14.94
C PRO A 351 5.53 33.57 15.87
N ARG A 352 6.35 32.67 15.35
CA ARG A 352 7.51 32.11 16.04
C ARG A 352 8.78 32.91 15.69
N PRO A 353 9.86 32.81 16.48
CA PRO A 353 11.11 33.53 16.19
C PRO A 353 11.66 33.26 14.78
N LEU A 354 11.56 32.00 14.32
CA LEU A 354 12.06 31.57 13.00
C LEU A 354 11.13 31.92 11.83
N ASP A 355 9.91 32.39 12.08
CA ASP A 355 8.97 32.77 11.01
C ASP A 355 9.43 34.08 10.33
N VAL A 356 9.20 34.21 9.03
CA VAL A 356 9.51 35.41 8.23
C VAL A 356 8.26 36.27 8.11
N LEU A 357 8.25 37.41 8.80
CA LEU A 357 7.06 38.25 8.93
C LEU A 357 7.01 39.35 7.86
N PHE A 358 5.81 39.61 7.36
CA PHE A 358 5.51 40.72 6.45
C PHE A 358 5.12 41.97 7.26
N GLY A 359 5.21 43.14 6.64
CA GLY A 359 4.81 44.40 7.27
C GLY A 359 5.86 45.13 8.13
N PRO A 360 5.49 46.28 8.72
CA PRO A 360 6.36 47.15 9.52
C PRO A 360 6.85 46.46 10.80
N GLY A 361 8.07 46.78 11.27
CA GLY A 361 8.62 46.20 12.52
C GLY A 361 9.19 44.78 12.41
N SER A 362 8.80 44.00 11.40
CA SER A 362 9.25 42.61 11.14
C SER A 362 10.77 42.44 10.98
N ARG A 363 11.52 43.51 10.70
CA ARG A 363 12.96 43.47 10.40
C ARG A 363 13.80 42.84 11.52
N LYS A 364 13.36 42.96 12.77
CA LYS A 364 14.09 42.47 13.94
C LYS A 364 13.80 41.00 14.25
N ASN A 365 12.81 40.38 13.60
CA ASN A 365 12.50 38.97 13.83
C ASN A 365 13.63 38.06 13.34
N GLU A 366 13.88 36.93 14.01
CA GLU A 366 15.01 36.06 13.69
C GLU A 366 14.89 35.47 12.28
N GLY A 367 13.69 35.07 11.84
CA GLY A 367 13.44 34.64 10.46
C GLY A 367 13.79 35.71 9.42
N ASN A 368 13.44 36.98 9.67
CA ASN A 368 13.79 38.09 8.78
C ASN A 368 15.29 38.44 8.81
N ILE A 369 15.99 38.17 9.93
CA ILE A 369 17.46 38.26 10.03
C ILE A 369 18.08 37.15 9.20
N LEU A 370 17.60 35.91 9.36
CA LEU A 370 18.07 34.74 8.62
C LEU A 370 17.96 34.95 7.10
N VAL A 371 16.79 35.36 6.60
CA VAL A 371 16.58 35.64 5.17
C VAL A 371 17.56 36.70 4.67
N ARG A 372 17.82 37.76 5.45
CA ARG A 372 18.81 38.79 5.05
C ARG A 372 20.22 38.21 5.00
N ASN A 373 20.61 37.39 5.98
CA ASN A 373 21.92 36.76 6.01
C ASN A 373 22.11 35.79 4.83
N LEU A 374 21.10 34.99 4.51
CA LEU A 374 21.10 34.10 3.34
C LEU A 374 21.18 34.92 2.04
N ALA A 375 20.35 35.95 1.89
CA ALA A 375 20.38 36.84 0.73
C ALA A 375 21.73 37.55 0.56
N HIS A 376 22.41 37.94 1.65
CA HIS A 376 23.77 38.50 1.59
C HIS A 376 24.79 37.48 1.10
N LYS A 377 24.71 36.21 1.52
CA LYS A 377 25.64 35.15 1.10
C LYS A 377 25.58 34.88 -0.40
N VAL A 378 24.38 34.91 -0.97
CA VAL A 378 24.17 34.63 -2.41
C VAL A 378 24.04 35.91 -3.26
N LEU A 379 24.31 37.09 -2.70
CA LEU A 379 24.05 38.37 -3.37
C LEU A 379 24.84 38.54 -4.67
N ALA A 380 26.12 38.14 -4.68
CA ALA A 380 26.98 38.27 -5.85
C ALA A 380 26.45 37.40 -7.01
N GLU A 381 26.21 36.12 -6.73
CA GLU A 381 25.61 35.17 -7.67
C GLU A 381 24.23 35.62 -8.14
N TYR A 382 23.41 36.18 -7.26
CA TYR A 382 22.11 36.74 -7.60
C TYR A 382 22.21 37.98 -8.51
N ASN A 383 23.28 38.77 -8.44
CA ASN A 383 23.47 39.93 -9.32
C ASN A 383 23.88 39.52 -10.73
N ASP A 384 24.74 38.51 -10.84
CA ASP A 384 25.36 38.08 -12.11
C ASP A 384 24.52 37.05 -12.88
N SER A 385 23.41 36.59 -12.31
CA SER A 385 22.60 35.49 -12.83
C SER A 385 21.41 35.91 -13.71
N THR A 386 20.90 34.97 -14.51
CA THR A 386 19.73 35.19 -15.38
C THR A 386 18.42 35.24 -14.57
N ASN A 387 17.30 35.58 -15.22
CA ASN A 387 16.01 35.63 -14.52
C ASN A 387 15.56 34.26 -13.98
N ASN A 388 15.88 33.16 -14.66
CA ASN A 388 15.53 31.81 -14.21
C ASN A 388 16.38 31.39 -13.00
N ASP A 389 17.67 31.66 -13.04
CA ASP A 389 18.60 31.38 -11.95
C ASP A 389 18.26 32.18 -10.69
N LYS A 390 17.77 33.42 -10.84
CA LYS A 390 17.27 34.25 -9.73
C LYS A 390 16.05 33.63 -9.05
N VAL A 391 15.21 32.92 -9.79
CA VAL A 391 14.08 32.17 -9.22
C VAL A 391 14.61 31.00 -8.40
N GLN A 392 15.54 30.21 -8.94
CA GLN A 392 16.16 29.09 -8.22
C GLN A 392 16.89 29.51 -6.94
N LEU A 393 17.62 30.64 -6.97
CA LEU A 393 18.28 31.21 -5.79
C LEU A 393 17.25 31.70 -4.75
N THR A 394 16.09 32.16 -5.21
CA THR A 394 14.99 32.55 -4.32
C THR A 394 14.35 31.32 -3.68
N GLU A 395 14.11 30.27 -4.45
CA GLU A 395 13.58 28.98 -3.97
C GLU A 395 14.52 28.35 -2.95
N THR A 396 15.82 28.34 -3.21
CA THR A 396 16.84 27.85 -2.26
C THR A 396 16.77 28.56 -0.91
N ILE A 397 16.51 29.87 -0.89
CA ILE A 397 16.36 30.62 0.36
C ILE A 397 15.05 30.26 1.08
N ILE A 398 13.96 30.05 0.34
CA ILE A 398 12.68 29.62 0.92
C ILE A 398 12.86 28.24 1.55
N ASP A 399 13.43 27.30 0.80
CA ASP A 399 13.67 25.92 1.25
C ASP A 399 14.54 25.88 2.51
N GLU A 400 15.59 26.70 2.59
CA GLU A 400 16.45 26.76 3.77
C GLU A 400 15.74 27.35 5.00
N VAL A 401 14.82 28.29 4.82
CA VAL A 401 13.97 28.81 5.89
C VAL A 401 12.97 27.75 6.36
N THR A 402 12.30 27.08 5.41
CA THR A 402 11.31 26.04 5.69
C THR A 402 11.95 24.81 6.34
N LYS A 403 13.13 24.40 5.89
CA LYS A 403 13.93 23.30 6.47
C LYS A 403 14.31 23.56 7.94
N ARG A 404 14.45 24.82 8.33
CA ARG A 404 14.70 25.25 9.72
C ARG A 404 13.41 25.43 10.52
N GLY A 405 12.25 25.08 9.95
CA GLY A 405 10.95 25.20 10.58
C GLY A 405 10.36 26.62 10.56
N GLY A 406 10.91 27.54 9.77
CA GLY A 406 10.36 28.89 9.59
C GLY A 406 9.25 28.92 8.53
N ARG A 407 8.19 29.70 8.77
CA ARG A 407 7.11 29.96 7.79
C ARG A 407 7.12 31.41 7.35
N PHE A 408 6.60 31.70 6.16
CA PHE A 408 6.38 33.08 5.73
C PHE A 408 4.99 33.52 6.16
N LEU A 409 4.88 34.54 7.01
CA LEU A 409 3.59 34.95 7.57
C LEU A 409 3.27 36.41 7.22
N LYS A 410 2.04 36.66 6.80
CA LYS A 410 1.50 38.00 6.60
C LYS A 410 0.34 38.24 7.55
N GLN A 411 0.17 39.50 7.96
CA GLN A 411 -0.95 39.87 8.80
C GLN A 411 -2.10 40.29 7.90
N ASN A 412 -3.28 39.73 8.15
CA ASN A 412 -4.49 40.12 7.47
C ASN A 412 -4.89 41.52 7.93
N ASP A 413 -5.12 42.45 6.98
CA ASP A 413 -5.36 43.85 7.28
C ASP A 413 -6.70 44.09 7.99
N ASP A 414 -7.69 43.23 7.74
CA ASP A 414 -9.05 43.34 8.28
C ASP A 414 -9.17 42.69 9.66
N THR A 415 -8.62 41.47 9.81
CA THR A 415 -8.75 40.71 11.07
C THR A 415 -7.61 40.94 12.06
N LYS A 416 -6.48 41.50 11.60
CA LYS A 416 -5.21 41.60 12.34
C LYS A 416 -4.61 40.26 12.76
N GLU A 417 -5.10 39.15 12.22
CA GLU A 417 -4.56 37.82 12.47
C GLU A 417 -3.41 37.50 11.51
N TRP A 418 -2.52 36.60 11.91
CA TRP A 418 -1.48 36.12 11.01
C TRP A 418 -2.01 34.97 10.17
N GLU A 419 -1.69 35.02 8.88
CA GLU A 419 -1.96 33.97 7.90
C GLU A 419 -0.65 33.59 7.21
N GLU A 420 -0.55 32.34 6.77
CA GLU A 420 0.61 31.91 6.00
C GLU A 420 0.58 32.53 4.60
N ALA A 421 1.71 33.13 4.23
CA ALA A 421 1.87 33.76 2.93
C ALA A 421 2.02 32.68 1.87
N SER A 422 1.37 32.89 0.72
CA SER A 422 1.54 32.02 -0.44
C SER A 422 3.00 31.98 -0.90
N HIS A 423 3.38 30.90 -1.59
CA HIS A 423 4.71 30.76 -2.17
C HIS A 423 5.11 31.99 -3.03
N ILE A 424 4.18 32.52 -3.80
CA ILE A 424 4.40 33.72 -4.65
C ILE A 424 4.72 34.95 -3.79
N GLU A 425 4.06 35.12 -2.65
CA GLU A 425 4.32 36.22 -1.71
C GLU A 425 5.68 36.06 -1.02
N ALA A 426 6.06 34.83 -0.66
CA ALA A 426 7.38 34.51 -0.11
C ALA A 426 8.50 34.84 -1.11
N CYS A 427 8.35 34.44 -2.39
CA CYS A 427 9.29 34.80 -3.45
C CYS A 427 9.42 36.33 -3.59
N ARG A 428 8.27 37.05 -3.57
CA ARG A 428 8.24 38.51 -3.67
C ARG A 428 8.95 39.18 -2.49
N LYS A 429 8.81 38.64 -1.29
CA LYS A 429 9.50 39.13 -0.07
C LYS A 429 11.01 38.99 -0.17
N ILE A 430 11.51 37.88 -0.69
CA ILE A 430 12.96 37.65 -0.89
C ILE A 430 13.49 38.55 -2.00
N ALA A 431 12.78 38.66 -3.13
CA ALA A 431 13.14 39.60 -4.20
C ALA A 431 13.21 41.06 -3.68
N HIS A 432 12.27 41.46 -2.83
CA HIS A 432 12.30 42.77 -2.19
C HIS A 432 13.49 42.92 -1.21
N THR A 433 13.92 41.83 -0.57
CA THR A 433 15.08 41.82 0.32
C THR A 433 16.37 42.06 -0.46
N PHE A 434 16.57 41.39 -1.61
CA PHE A 434 17.67 41.69 -2.53
C PHE A 434 17.67 43.15 -2.99
N ARG A 435 16.50 43.68 -3.37
CA ARG A 435 16.38 45.10 -3.76
C ARG A 435 16.74 46.06 -2.62
N ASN A 436 16.37 45.74 -1.39
CA ASN A 436 16.71 46.56 -0.22
C ASN A 436 18.21 46.52 0.09
N ILE A 437 18.86 45.35 -0.05
CA ILE A 437 20.29 45.21 0.15
C ILE A 437 21.09 46.03 -0.88
N ARG A 438 20.59 46.11 -2.13
CA ARG A 438 21.18 46.91 -3.21
C ARG A 438 21.06 48.43 -3.01
N ARG A 439 20.21 48.91 -2.09
CA ARG A 439 20.07 50.36 -1.87
C ARG A 439 21.30 50.88 -1.11
N PRO A 440 22.03 51.88 -1.63
CA PRO A 440 23.12 52.50 -0.87
C PRO A 440 22.58 53.10 0.42
N SER A 441 23.31 52.96 1.52
CA SER A 441 22.90 53.51 2.81
C SER A 441 22.79 55.04 2.69
N ARG A 442 21.60 55.59 2.88
CA ARG A 442 21.45 57.04 3.13
C ARG A 442 22.09 57.30 4.50
N ALA A 443 23.33 57.77 4.50
CA ALA A 443 23.94 58.36 5.66
C ALA A 443 23.01 59.46 6.19
N LYS A 444 22.64 59.38 7.47
CA LYS A 444 21.86 60.40 8.16
C LYS A 444 22.64 61.72 8.13
N SER A 445 22.25 62.65 7.28
CA SER A 445 22.51 64.07 7.52
C SER A 445 21.72 64.47 8.76
N LYS A 446 22.41 64.64 9.89
CA LYS A 446 21.86 65.35 11.05
C LYS A 446 21.63 66.82 10.63
N SER A 447 20.40 67.30 10.79
CA SER A 447 20.16 68.66 11.29
C SER A 447 19.34 68.54 12.55
#